data_AF-A0A1Z4VRY9-F1
#
_entry.id   AF-A0A1Z4VRY9-F1
#
_cell.length_a   1.000
_cell.length_b   1.000
_cell.length_c   1.000
_cell.angle_alpha   90.00
_cell.angle_beta   90.00
_cell.angle_gamma   90.00
#
_symmetry.space_group_name_H-M   'P 1'
#
loop_
_entity.id
_entity.type
_entity.pdbx_description
1 polymer ?
#
loop_
_entity_poly.entity_id
_entity_poly.type
_entity_poly.pdbx_seq_one_letter_code
_entity_poly.pdbx_strand_id
1 'polypeptide(L)'
;MTNPCIFPGVRLQARLGRRLDERDWQRLGSVRDAQHLIDSLLQTSAAGWVRGLDSGSSAELAEQQLKLRAGEQTEEIARWYPRPWRAAIRWTRILTWLDTLRRQQTALGTGELLRLAPTPLEPLAGHEDEAALKHLHETDFAPLLPALGTGENLYSAWYEHWLGLWPGPDRTLQRRLTDVGRRLHLAHSAVSLGEQDPAAASMLLLRPLHQHPFTPVAPFAYLAIQALDLTGLRRLLIDRLLFVHGEAA
;
A
#
# COMPACT_ATOMS: atom_id res chain seq x y z
N MET A 1 12.87 32.42 2.36
CA MET A 1 12.96 31.09 1.70
C MET A 1 11.57 30.50 1.63
N THR A 2 11.04 30.24 0.44
CA THR A 2 9.73 29.60 0.24
C THR A 2 9.78 28.16 0.73
N ASN A 3 8.85 27.73 1.58
CA ASN A 3 8.80 26.36 2.09
C ASN A 3 8.68 25.38 0.90
N PRO A 4 9.65 24.46 0.70
CA PRO A 4 9.70 23.59 -0.49
C PRO A 4 8.55 22.56 -0.53
N CYS A 5 7.78 22.43 0.55
CA CYS A 5 6.64 21.52 0.64
C CYS A 5 5.29 22.16 0.27
N ILE A 6 5.24 23.46 -0.07
CA ILE A 6 3.97 24.13 -0.43
C ILE A 6 3.35 23.52 -1.69
N PHE A 7 4.08 23.52 -2.82
CA PHE A 7 3.55 22.99 -4.08
C PHE A 7 3.21 21.49 -4.02
N PRO A 8 4.06 20.63 -3.42
CA PRO A 8 3.69 19.23 -3.19
C PRO A 8 2.44 19.07 -2.32
N GLY A 9 2.31 19.88 -1.27
CA GLY A 9 1.15 19.89 -0.39
C GLY A 9 -0.15 20.26 -1.13
N VAL A 10 -0.14 21.31 -1.95
CA VAL A 10 -1.32 21.70 -2.75
C VAL A 10 -1.73 20.58 -3.72
N ARG A 11 -0.77 19.94 -4.40
CA ARG A 11 -1.04 18.80 -5.29
C ARG A 11 -1.66 17.63 -4.54
N LEU A 12 -1.16 17.30 -3.35
CA LEU A 12 -1.74 16.25 -2.51
C LEU A 12 -3.18 16.58 -2.09
N GLN A 13 -3.46 17.81 -1.65
CA GLN A 13 -4.82 18.23 -1.28
C GLN A 13 -5.79 18.09 -2.46
N ALA A 14 -5.38 18.53 -3.65
CA ALA A 14 -6.20 18.38 -4.86
C ALA A 14 -6.46 16.90 -5.20
N ARG A 15 -5.50 16.00 -4.97
CA ARG A 15 -5.68 14.57 -5.21
C ARG A 15 -6.53 13.90 -4.12
N LEU A 16 -6.40 14.33 -2.86
CA LEU A 16 -7.25 13.86 -1.76
C LEU A 16 -8.73 14.16 -2.03
N GLY A 17 -9.05 15.34 -2.55
CA GLY A 17 -10.43 15.73 -2.88
C GLY A 17 -11.09 14.90 -3.98
N ARG A 18 -10.35 14.01 -4.66
CA ARG A 18 -10.88 13.09 -5.66
C ARG A 18 -11.11 11.67 -5.11
N ARG A 19 -10.82 11.41 -3.85
CA ARG A 19 -10.95 10.07 -3.25
C ARG A 19 -12.42 9.62 -3.21
N LEU A 20 -12.65 8.31 -3.22
CA LEU A 20 -13.96 7.72 -2.93
C LEU A 20 -14.44 8.16 -1.54
N ASP A 21 -15.70 8.55 -1.45
CA ASP A 21 -16.33 8.87 -0.16
C ASP A 21 -17.01 7.64 0.46
N GLU A 22 -17.56 7.81 1.66
CA GLU A 22 -18.25 6.72 2.38
C GLU A 22 -19.46 6.15 1.60
N ARG A 23 -20.16 6.99 0.83
CA ARG A 23 -21.33 6.56 0.04
C ARG A 23 -20.90 5.72 -1.16
N ASP A 24 -19.78 6.09 -1.80
CA ASP A 24 -19.18 5.29 -2.85
C ASP A 24 -18.80 3.90 -2.32
N TRP A 25 -18.14 3.83 -1.16
CA TRP A 25 -17.76 2.57 -0.52
C TRP A 25 -18.97 1.69 -0.18
N GLN A 26 -20.02 2.26 0.40
CA GLN A 26 -21.26 1.53 0.70
C GLN A 26 -21.94 1.00 -0.57
N ARG A 27 -22.01 1.84 -1.62
CA ARG A 27 -22.58 1.44 -2.91
C ARG A 27 -21.80 0.28 -3.53
N LEU A 28 -20.48 0.39 -3.59
CA LEU A 28 -19.60 -0.64 -4.14
C LEU A 28 -19.67 -1.94 -3.32
N GLY A 29 -19.77 -1.84 -1.99
CA GLY A 29 -19.92 -3.00 -1.11
C GLY A 29 -21.19 -3.81 -1.35
N SER A 30 -22.25 -3.19 -1.86
CA SER A 30 -23.51 -3.87 -2.18
C SER A 30 -23.46 -4.71 -3.46
N VAL A 31 -22.46 -4.48 -4.33
CA VAL A 31 -22.31 -5.21 -5.59
C VAL A 31 -21.72 -6.60 -5.33
N ARG A 32 -22.41 -7.63 -5.83
CA ARG A 32 -22.03 -9.04 -5.67
C ARG A 32 -21.30 -9.63 -6.89
N ASP A 33 -21.61 -9.12 -8.07
CA ASP A 33 -21.01 -9.58 -9.32
C ASP A 33 -19.67 -8.88 -9.60
N ALA A 34 -18.67 -9.64 -10.03
CA ALA A 34 -17.31 -9.11 -10.25
C ALA A 34 -17.24 -8.14 -11.43
N GLN A 35 -17.93 -8.44 -12.54
CA GLN A 35 -17.92 -7.58 -13.72
C GLN A 35 -18.61 -6.25 -13.43
N HIS A 36 -19.78 -6.32 -12.81
CA HIS A 36 -20.54 -5.13 -12.41
C HIS A 36 -19.77 -4.28 -11.38
N LEU A 37 -18.99 -4.90 -10.49
CA LEU A 37 -18.12 -4.17 -9.56
C LEU A 37 -17.01 -3.44 -10.32
N ILE A 38 -16.32 -4.09 -11.26
CA ILE A 38 -15.26 -3.49 -12.06
C ILE A 38 -15.82 -2.32 -12.90
N ASP A 39 -16.96 -2.53 -13.56
CA ASP A 39 -17.62 -1.49 -14.36
C ASP A 39 -18.03 -0.29 -13.49
N SER A 40 -18.55 -0.55 -12.29
CA SER A 40 -18.87 0.50 -11.32
C SER A 40 -17.63 1.27 -10.88
N LEU A 41 -16.52 0.57 -10.57
CA LEU A 41 -15.26 1.19 -10.17
C LEU A 41 -14.66 2.04 -11.29
N LEU A 42 -14.81 1.64 -12.56
CA LEU A 42 -14.36 2.41 -13.73
C LEU A 42 -15.10 3.74 -13.91
N GLN A 43 -16.31 3.90 -13.35
CA GLN A 43 -17.07 5.16 -13.35
C GLN A 43 -16.70 6.09 -12.18
N THR A 44 -15.78 5.67 -11.31
CA THR A 44 -15.37 6.45 -10.13
C THR A 44 -13.95 6.97 -10.27
N SER A 45 -13.48 7.71 -9.26
CA SER A 45 -12.07 8.09 -9.16
C SER A 45 -11.11 6.91 -8.98
N ALA A 46 -11.62 5.73 -8.62
CA ALA A 46 -10.83 4.51 -8.52
C ALA A 46 -10.58 3.82 -9.87
N ALA A 47 -11.07 4.36 -10.99
CA ALA A 47 -10.88 3.78 -12.33
C ALA A 47 -9.40 3.50 -12.66
N GLY A 48 -8.48 4.36 -12.20
CA GLY A 48 -7.04 4.17 -12.39
C GLY A 48 -6.50 2.90 -11.73
N TRP A 49 -7.16 2.40 -10.67
CA TRP A 49 -6.76 1.20 -9.93
C TRP A 49 -7.24 -0.10 -10.58
N VAL A 50 -8.37 -0.07 -11.27
CA VAL A 50 -8.99 -1.28 -11.87
C VAL A 50 -8.88 -1.37 -13.38
N ARG A 51 -8.42 -0.32 -14.06
CA ARG A 51 -8.23 -0.34 -15.53
C ARG A 51 -7.44 -1.58 -15.97
N GLY A 52 -7.94 -2.31 -16.96
CA GLY A 52 -7.28 -3.52 -17.46
C GLY A 52 -7.58 -4.80 -16.66
N LEU A 53 -8.43 -4.74 -15.64
CA LEU A 53 -9.06 -5.92 -15.04
C LEU A 53 -10.41 -6.19 -15.71
N ASP A 54 -10.78 -7.46 -15.75
CA ASP A 54 -12.09 -7.96 -16.15
C ASP A 54 -12.54 -9.08 -15.18
N SER A 55 -13.75 -9.62 -15.36
CA SER A 55 -14.24 -10.73 -14.53
C SER A 55 -13.48 -12.04 -14.73
N GLY A 56 -12.72 -12.20 -15.82
CA GLY A 56 -11.89 -13.37 -16.08
C GLY A 56 -10.48 -13.26 -15.47
N SER A 57 -10.14 -12.10 -14.92
CA SER A 57 -8.86 -11.86 -14.26
C SER A 57 -8.78 -12.67 -12.97
N SER A 58 -7.64 -13.33 -12.75
CA SER A 58 -7.43 -14.06 -11.50
C SER A 58 -7.29 -13.08 -10.32
N ALA A 59 -7.63 -13.54 -9.12
CA ALA A 59 -7.50 -12.73 -7.90
C ALA A 59 -6.03 -12.32 -7.64
N GLU A 60 -5.08 -13.19 -7.98
CA GLU A 60 -3.64 -12.96 -7.86
C GLU A 60 -3.18 -11.83 -8.79
N LEU A 61 -3.62 -11.85 -10.05
CA LEU A 61 -3.31 -10.80 -11.03
C LEU A 61 -3.87 -9.45 -10.57
N ALA A 62 -5.12 -9.44 -10.10
CA ALA A 62 -5.73 -8.24 -9.56
C ALA A 62 -4.95 -7.70 -8.34
N GLU A 63 -4.56 -8.57 -7.40
CA GLU A 63 -3.75 -8.19 -6.24
C GLU A 63 -2.37 -7.63 -6.65
N GLN A 64 -1.69 -8.27 -7.60
CA GLN A 64 -0.39 -7.82 -8.11
C GLN A 64 -0.51 -6.45 -8.78
N GLN A 65 -1.53 -6.25 -9.62
CA GLN A 65 -1.74 -4.98 -10.32
C GLN A 65 -2.00 -3.82 -9.35
N LEU A 66 -2.82 -4.03 -8.32
CA LEU A 66 -3.08 -3.03 -7.29
C LEU A 66 -1.78 -2.59 -6.59
N LYS A 67 -0.91 -3.53 -6.24
CA LYS A 67 0.37 -3.24 -5.57
C LYS A 67 1.36 -2.52 -6.49
N LEU A 68 1.45 -2.91 -7.76
CA LEU A 68 2.31 -2.23 -8.74
C LEU A 68 1.88 -0.77 -8.91
N ARG A 69 0.58 -0.51 -9.07
CA ARG A 69 0.03 0.85 -9.16
C ARG A 69 0.28 1.66 -7.89
N ALA A 70 0.23 1.03 -6.72
CA ALA A 70 0.53 1.68 -5.45
C ALA A 70 2.00 2.13 -5.40
N GLY A 71 2.91 1.29 -5.91
CA GLY A 71 4.32 1.63 -6.09
C GLY A 71 4.53 2.81 -7.03
N GLU A 72 3.88 2.81 -8.20
CA GLU A 72 3.97 3.90 -9.17
C GLU A 72 3.50 5.24 -8.59
N GLN A 73 2.38 5.25 -7.87
CA GLN A 73 1.87 6.46 -7.22
C GLN A 73 2.79 6.94 -6.10
N THR A 74 3.36 6.01 -5.32
CA THR A 74 4.35 6.35 -4.29
C THR A 74 5.59 7.00 -4.91
N GLU A 75 6.09 6.48 -6.03
CA GLU A 75 7.20 7.06 -6.79
C GLU A 75 6.87 8.45 -7.34
N GLU A 76 5.67 8.64 -7.89
CA GLU A 76 5.19 9.94 -8.35
C GLU A 76 5.21 10.97 -7.21
N ILE A 77 4.65 10.60 -6.06
CA ILE A 77 4.57 11.48 -4.88
C ILE A 77 5.97 11.77 -4.34
N ALA A 78 6.85 10.77 -4.25
CA ALA A 78 8.23 10.96 -3.81
C ALA A 78 8.96 12.01 -4.67
N ARG A 79 8.72 12.05 -5.99
CA ARG A 79 9.35 13.03 -6.89
C ARG A 79 8.93 14.47 -6.60
N TRP A 80 7.73 14.69 -6.05
CA TRP A 80 7.27 16.04 -5.69
C TRP A 80 8.03 16.59 -4.47
N TYR A 81 8.47 15.73 -3.56
CA TYR A 81 9.10 16.15 -2.30
C TYR A 81 10.61 16.40 -2.42
N PRO A 82 11.20 17.17 -1.46
CA PRO A 82 12.64 17.39 -1.39
C PRO A 82 13.44 16.09 -1.34
N ARG A 83 14.62 16.07 -1.98
CA ARG A 83 15.52 14.91 -2.07
C ARG A 83 15.72 14.15 -0.75
N PRO A 84 15.94 14.81 0.41
CA PRO A 84 16.19 14.11 1.66
C PRO A 84 15.02 13.24 2.15
N TRP A 85 13.79 13.54 1.75
CA TRP A 85 12.60 12.79 2.17
C TRP A 85 12.18 11.68 1.20
N ARG A 86 12.75 11.65 0.00
CA ARG A 86 12.30 10.74 -1.07
C ARG A 86 12.46 9.29 -0.70
N ALA A 87 13.58 8.91 -0.09
CA ALA A 87 13.84 7.53 0.32
C ALA A 87 12.78 7.04 1.33
N ALA A 88 12.50 7.85 2.35
CA ALA A 88 11.46 7.53 3.34
C ALA A 88 10.06 7.42 2.72
N ILE A 89 9.71 8.30 1.75
CA ILE A 89 8.44 8.22 1.04
C ILE A 89 8.38 6.95 0.19
N ARG A 90 9.42 6.65 -0.59
CA ARG A 90 9.49 5.43 -1.43
C ARG A 90 9.35 4.15 -0.64
N TRP A 91 9.92 4.11 0.57
CA TRP A 91 9.83 2.96 1.46
C TRP A 91 8.39 2.58 1.83
N THR A 92 7.46 3.53 1.81
CA THR A 92 6.05 3.25 2.12
C THR A 92 5.38 2.32 1.11
N ARG A 93 5.89 2.20 -0.12
CA ARG A 93 5.35 1.23 -1.10
C ARG A 93 5.45 -0.22 -0.62
N ILE A 94 6.42 -0.51 0.25
CA ILE A 94 6.64 -1.84 0.81
C ILE A 94 5.49 -2.25 1.74
N LEU A 95 4.76 -1.28 2.30
CA LEU A 95 3.66 -1.53 3.22
C LEU A 95 2.54 -2.38 2.59
N THR A 96 2.25 -2.19 1.30
CA THR A 96 1.24 -2.99 0.57
C THR A 96 1.66 -4.44 0.36
N TRP A 97 2.95 -4.74 0.54
CA TRP A 97 3.50 -6.09 0.42
C TRP A 97 3.61 -6.81 1.76
N LEU A 98 3.61 -6.09 2.89
CA LEU A 98 3.82 -6.68 4.22
C LEU A 98 2.84 -7.81 4.55
N ASP A 99 1.56 -7.66 4.21
CA ASP A 99 0.57 -8.72 4.46
C ASP A 99 0.83 -9.98 3.64
N THR A 100 1.30 -9.83 2.41
CA THR A 100 1.72 -10.95 1.55
C THR A 100 2.97 -11.61 2.12
N LEU A 101 3.98 -10.81 2.45
CA LEU A 101 5.23 -11.28 3.06
C LEU A 101 4.94 -12.03 4.38
N ARG A 102 3.99 -11.55 5.19
CA ARG A 102 3.56 -12.21 6.44
C ARG A 102 2.89 -13.56 6.19
N ARG A 103 1.98 -13.64 5.21
CA ARG A 103 1.36 -14.93 4.84
C ARG A 103 2.41 -15.95 4.40
N GLN A 104 3.40 -15.50 3.63
CA GLN A 104 4.52 -16.32 3.18
C GLN A 104 5.51 -16.68 4.30
N GLN A 105 5.65 -15.86 5.34
CA GLN A 105 6.41 -16.25 6.54
C GLN A 105 5.73 -17.42 7.27
N THR A 106 4.41 -17.57 7.13
CA THR A 106 3.62 -18.62 7.78
C THR A 106 3.44 -19.87 6.90
N ALA A 107 3.44 -19.70 5.58
CA ALA A 107 3.43 -20.78 4.61
C ALA A 107 4.87 -21.17 4.27
N LEU A 108 5.30 -22.39 4.61
CA LEU A 108 6.66 -22.87 4.39
C LEU A 108 7.10 -22.73 2.90
N GLY A 109 7.85 -21.68 2.56
CA GLY A 109 8.60 -21.60 1.30
C GLY A 109 8.95 -20.18 0.79
N THR A 110 10.25 -19.91 0.57
CA THR A 110 10.77 -18.67 -0.03
C THR A 110 10.38 -18.51 -1.51
N GLY A 111 9.96 -19.59 -2.18
CA GLY A 111 9.67 -19.62 -3.63
C GLY A 111 8.47 -18.79 -4.09
N GLU A 112 7.44 -18.59 -3.25
CA GLU A 112 6.29 -17.75 -3.61
C GLU A 112 6.55 -16.25 -3.39
N LEU A 113 7.43 -15.90 -2.45
CA LEU A 113 7.91 -14.51 -2.25
C LEU A 113 8.54 -13.94 -3.53
N LEU A 114 9.23 -14.79 -4.29
CA LEU A 114 9.88 -14.43 -5.55
C LEU A 114 8.88 -14.17 -6.68
N ARG A 115 7.73 -14.85 -6.73
CA ARG A 115 6.74 -14.61 -7.80
C ARG A 115 6.07 -13.24 -7.69
N LEU A 116 6.15 -12.64 -6.51
CA LEU A 116 5.41 -11.43 -6.15
C LEU A 116 6.28 -10.17 -6.17
N ALA A 117 7.61 -10.24 -6.35
CA ALA A 117 8.42 -9.02 -6.40
C ALA A 117 8.03 -8.14 -7.62
N PRO A 118 8.18 -6.80 -7.54
CA PRO A 118 7.73 -5.86 -8.57
C PRO A 118 8.53 -5.88 -9.88
N THR A 119 9.42 -6.87 -10.06
CA THR A 119 10.17 -7.14 -11.29
C THR A 119 9.61 -8.44 -11.88
N PRO A 120 9.51 -8.63 -13.22
CA PRO A 120 9.02 -9.88 -13.78
C PRO A 120 9.99 -11.01 -13.41
N LEU A 121 9.66 -11.81 -12.40
CA LEU A 121 10.48 -12.93 -11.91
C LEU A 121 9.99 -14.27 -12.47
N GLU A 122 9.70 -14.27 -13.77
CA GLU A 122 9.26 -15.45 -14.52
C GLU A 122 10.34 -16.56 -14.70
N PRO A 123 11.67 -16.36 -14.57
CA PRO A 123 12.59 -17.49 -14.66
C PRO A 123 12.92 -18.17 -13.32
N LEU A 124 12.52 -17.62 -12.17
CA LEU A 124 12.99 -18.12 -10.85
C LEU A 124 12.01 -19.02 -10.11
N ALA A 125 10.81 -19.26 -10.65
CA ALA A 125 9.81 -20.13 -10.04
C ALA A 125 10.23 -21.63 -9.92
N GLY A 126 11.47 -21.98 -10.28
CA GLY A 126 12.01 -23.33 -10.19
C GLY A 126 13.47 -23.44 -9.74
N HIS A 127 14.12 -22.40 -9.19
CA HIS A 127 15.54 -22.47 -8.78
C HIS A 127 15.73 -22.17 -7.29
N GLU A 128 16.62 -22.94 -6.68
CA GLU A 128 16.92 -23.10 -5.26
C GLU A 128 16.95 -21.80 -4.44
N ASP A 129 16.53 -21.90 -3.17
CA ASP A 129 16.33 -20.80 -2.20
C ASP A 129 17.51 -19.81 -2.08
N GLU A 130 18.73 -20.20 -2.45
CA GLU A 130 19.92 -19.36 -2.33
C GLU A 130 20.02 -18.28 -3.43
N ALA A 131 19.69 -18.61 -4.68
CA ALA A 131 19.67 -17.64 -5.78
C ALA A 131 18.53 -16.62 -5.61
N ALA A 132 17.39 -17.11 -5.11
CA ALA A 132 16.24 -16.35 -4.69
C ALA A 132 16.56 -15.33 -3.59
N LEU A 133 17.21 -15.77 -2.51
CA LEU A 133 17.63 -14.89 -1.42
C LEU A 133 18.65 -13.87 -1.89
N LYS A 134 19.62 -14.24 -2.73
CA LYS A 134 20.60 -13.31 -3.29
C LYS A 134 19.92 -12.22 -4.13
N HIS A 135 18.94 -12.57 -4.96
CA HIS A 135 18.20 -11.58 -5.74
C HIS A 135 17.33 -10.68 -4.86
N LEU A 136 16.67 -11.22 -3.84
CA LEU A 136 15.92 -10.41 -2.87
C LEU A 136 16.81 -9.40 -2.12
N HIS A 137 18.06 -9.73 -1.83
CA HIS A 137 19.04 -8.79 -1.27
C HIS A 137 19.38 -7.64 -2.24
N GLU A 138 19.21 -7.84 -3.54
CA GLU A 138 19.41 -6.82 -4.58
C GLU A 138 18.12 -5.99 -4.82
N THR A 139 16.99 -6.39 -4.23
CA THR A 139 15.73 -5.64 -4.28
C THR A 139 15.56 -4.68 -3.11
N ASP A 140 14.54 -3.84 -3.21
CA ASP A 140 14.10 -2.96 -2.13
C ASP A 140 13.59 -3.70 -0.88
N PHE A 141 13.44 -5.04 -0.90
CA PHE A 141 13.03 -5.82 0.27
C PHE A 141 14.18 -6.21 1.19
N ALA A 142 15.44 -5.95 0.81
CA ALA A 142 16.62 -6.35 1.57
C ALA A 142 16.55 -6.03 3.09
N PRO A 143 16.06 -4.85 3.53
CA PRO A 143 15.94 -4.54 4.96
C PRO A 143 14.97 -5.42 5.75
N LEU A 144 14.05 -6.14 5.07
CA LEU A 144 13.06 -7.01 5.70
C LEU A 144 13.49 -8.48 5.75
N LEU A 145 14.56 -8.86 5.04
CA LEU A 145 15.02 -10.25 4.96
C LEU A 145 15.39 -10.87 6.31
N PRO A 146 16.05 -10.16 7.25
CA PRO A 146 16.31 -10.71 8.58
C PRO A 146 15.02 -11.11 9.30
N ALA A 147 14.02 -10.23 9.29
CA ALA A 147 12.75 -10.48 9.96
C ALA A 147 11.94 -11.61 9.28
N LEU A 148 12.04 -11.74 7.96
CA LEU A 148 11.47 -12.87 7.22
C LEU A 148 12.09 -14.20 7.67
N GLY A 149 13.41 -14.26 7.82
CA GLY A 149 14.13 -15.49 8.20
C GLY A 149 13.97 -15.90 9.65
N THR A 150 13.80 -14.96 10.58
CA THR A 150 13.68 -15.24 12.03
C THR A 150 12.25 -15.42 12.52
N GLY A 151 11.24 -15.17 11.68
CA GLY A 151 9.84 -15.17 12.12
C GLY A 151 9.44 -13.92 12.90
N GLU A 152 10.26 -12.87 12.88
CA GLU A 152 9.99 -11.61 13.60
C GLU A 152 8.87 -10.80 12.94
N ASN A 153 8.36 -9.82 13.69
CA ASN A 153 7.31 -8.93 13.22
C ASN A 153 7.82 -8.03 12.08
N LEU A 154 7.39 -8.35 10.84
CA LEU A 154 7.75 -7.61 9.63
C LEU A 154 7.36 -6.12 9.69
N TYR A 155 6.29 -5.77 10.39
CA TYR A 155 5.91 -4.37 10.55
C TYR A 155 6.92 -3.60 11.40
N SER A 156 7.44 -4.22 12.47
CA SER A 156 8.47 -3.62 13.32
C SER A 156 9.75 -3.37 12.53
N ALA A 157 10.21 -4.37 11.78
CA ALA A 157 11.39 -4.24 10.92
C ALA A 157 11.21 -3.15 9.84
N TRP A 158 10.03 -3.10 9.22
CA TRP A 158 9.68 -2.05 8.26
C TRP A 158 9.72 -0.66 8.92
N TYR A 159 9.15 -0.52 10.11
CA TYR A 159 9.04 0.74 10.83
C TYR A 159 10.41 1.25 11.31
N GLU A 160 11.27 0.37 11.82
CA GLU A 160 12.63 0.71 12.23
C GLU A 160 13.47 1.20 11.06
N HIS A 161 13.42 0.50 9.92
CA HIS A 161 14.11 0.95 8.72
C HIS A 161 13.56 2.31 8.24
N TRP A 162 12.23 2.49 8.27
CA TRP A 162 11.60 3.75 7.88
C TRP A 162 12.09 4.94 8.70
N LEU A 163 12.26 4.78 10.03
CA LEU A 163 12.83 5.81 10.90
C LEU A 163 14.27 6.16 10.53
N GLY A 164 15.07 5.17 10.14
CA GLY A 164 16.45 5.36 9.69
C GLY A 164 16.59 6.16 8.40
N LEU A 165 15.53 6.22 7.57
CA LEU A 165 15.52 6.98 6.31
C LEU A 165 15.17 8.47 6.49
N TRP A 166 14.85 8.91 7.70
CA TRP A 166 14.47 10.30 7.93
C TRP A 166 15.70 11.22 7.98
N PRO A 167 15.64 12.43 7.39
CA PRO A 167 16.78 13.34 7.29
C PRO A 167 17.09 14.09 8.60
N GLY A 168 16.96 13.44 9.75
CA GLY A 168 17.15 14.05 11.07
C GLY A 168 16.14 15.17 11.39
N PRO A 169 14.83 14.87 11.44
CA PRO A 169 13.81 15.87 11.73
C PRO A 169 13.96 16.44 13.15
N ASP A 170 13.47 17.68 13.35
CA ASP A 170 13.34 18.23 14.70
C ASP A 170 12.38 17.37 15.57
N ARG A 171 12.44 17.54 16.89
CA ARG A 171 11.61 16.75 17.84
C ARG A 171 10.11 16.88 17.58
N THR A 172 9.63 18.01 17.07
CA THR A 172 8.20 18.25 16.82
C THR A 172 7.74 17.49 15.58
N LEU A 173 8.50 17.58 14.49
CA LEU A 173 8.27 16.86 13.25
C LEU A 173 8.40 15.35 13.47
N GLN A 174 9.41 14.91 14.23
CA GLN A 174 9.59 13.51 14.61
C GLN A 174 8.34 12.96 15.32
N ARG A 175 7.82 13.67 16.34
CA ARG A 175 6.59 13.27 17.04
C ARG A 175 5.38 13.15 16.11
N ARG A 176 5.22 14.09 15.18
CA ARG A 176 4.11 14.09 14.21
C ARG A 176 4.20 12.91 13.23
N LEU A 177 5.40 12.61 12.74
CA LEU A 177 5.63 11.48 11.85
C LEU A 177 5.41 10.15 12.57
N THR A 178 5.88 10.03 13.82
CA THR A 178 5.61 8.85 14.68
C THR A 178 4.11 8.67 14.95
N ASP A 179 3.35 9.74 15.17
CA ASP A 179 1.90 9.67 15.34
C ASP A 179 1.20 9.15 14.07
N VAL A 180 1.60 9.64 12.88
CA VAL A 180 1.08 9.11 11.60
C VAL A 180 1.40 7.63 11.42
N GLY A 181 2.65 7.22 11.69
CA GLY A 181 3.05 5.81 11.60
C GLY A 181 2.24 4.90 12.54
N ARG A 182 1.98 5.34 13.77
CA ARG A 182 1.14 4.59 14.73
C ARG A 182 -0.30 4.49 14.26
N ARG A 183 -0.89 5.59 13.79
CA ARG A 183 -2.26 5.61 13.25
C ARG A 183 -2.41 4.69 12.05
N LEU A 184 -1.43 4.68 11.15
CA LEU A 184 -1.39 3.77 10.01
C LEU A 184 -1.40 2.31 10.48
N HIS A 185 -0.53 1.93 11.43
CA HIS A 185 -0.51 0.56 11.96
C HIS A 185 -1.87 0.10 12.48
N LEU A 186 -2.51 0.93 13.31
CA LEU A 186 -3.79 0.63 13.93
C LEU A 186 -4.90 0.54 12.89
N ALA A 187 -4.99 1.53 11.99
CA ALA A 187 -6.00 1.57 10.94
C ALA A 187 -5.85 0.41 9.96
N HIS A 188 -4.62 0.10 9.54
CA HIS A 188 -4.34 -1.00 8.63
C HIS A 188 -4.72 -2.33 9.25
N SER A 189 -4.36 -2.57 10.51
CA SER A 189 -4.75 -3.78 11.24
C SER A 189 -6.27 -3.94 11.31
N ALA A 190 -7.00 -2.88 11.66
CA ALA A 190 -8.46 -2.93 11.79
C ALA A 190 -9.17 -3.17 10.44
N VAL A 191 -8.71 -2.53 9.35
CA VAL A 191 -9.27 -2.75 8.01
C VAL A 191 -8.93 -4.14 7.49
N SER A 192 -7.70 -4.63 7.71
CA SER A 192 -7.28 -5.98 7.30
C SER A 192 -8.03 -7.09 8.06
N LEU A 193 -8.39 -6.86 9.32
CA LEU A 193 -9.27 -7.76 10.10
C LEU A 193 -10.75 -7.60 9.74
N GLY A 194 -11.11 -6.58 8.97
CA GLY A 194 -12.48 -6.28 8.57
C GLY A 194 -13.35 -5.68 9.67
N GLU A 195 -12.74 -5.19 10.75
CA GLU A 195 -13.42 -4.55 11.90
C GLU A 195 -13.88 -3.11 11.58
N GLN A 196 -13.29 -2.48 10.56
CA GLN A 196 -13.54 -1.09 10.18
C GLN A 196 -13.64 -0.96 8.66
N ASP A 197 -14.48 -0.03 8.20
CA ASP A 197 -14.49 0.42 6.80
C ASP A 197 -13.22 1.27 6.52
N PRO A 198 -12.53 1.06 5.38
CA PRO A 198 -11.48 1.95 4.87
C PRO A 198 -11.78 3.45 4.98
N ALA A 199 -13.02 3.88 4.69
CA ALA A 199 -13.45 5.27 4.76
C ALA A 199 -13.38 5.80 6.21
N ALA A 200 -13.91 5.03 7.15
CA ALA A 200 -13.93 5.38 8.57
C ALA A 200 -12.51 5.40 9.17
N ALA A 201 -11.71 4.38 8.87
CA ALA A 201 -10.33 4.28 9.33
C ALA A 201 -9.47 5.45 8.81
N SER A 202 -9.73 5.90 7.58
CA SER A 202 -9.01 7.02 6.97
C SER A 202 -9.34 8.38 7.61
N MET A 203 -10.51 8.55 8.23
CA MET A 203 -10.85 9.79 8.95
C MET A 203 -9.84 10.11 10.06
N LEU A 204 -9.25 9.07 10.68
CA LEU A 204 -8.22 9.22 11.72
C LEU A 204 -6.91 9.82 11.19
N LEU A 205 -6.68 9.75 9.88
CA LEU A 205 -5.49 10.21 9.18
C LEU A 205 -5.70 11.54 8.42
N LEU A 206 -6.94 11.97 8.21
CA LEU A 206 -7.26 13.27 7.60
C LEU A 206 -6.79 14.43 8.47
N ARG A 207 -6.89 14.31 9.80
CA ARG A 207 -6.53 15.38 10.73
C ARG A 207 -5.06 15.80 10.61
N PRO A 208 -4.05 14.91 10.66
CA PRO A 208 -2.66 15.27 10.40
C PRO A 208 -2.44 15.98 9.06
N LEU A 209 -3.16 15.54 8.02
CA LEU A 209 -3.02 16.05 6.66
C LEU A 209 -3.61 17.47 6.50
N HIS A 210 -4.70 17.78 7.21
CA HIS A 210 -5.26 19.14 7.28
C HIS A 210 -4.46 20.07 8.20
N GLN A 211 -3.89 19.54 9.28
CA GLN A 211 -3.11 20.34 10.23
C GLN A 211 -1.72 20.69 9.70
N HIS A 212 -1.13 19.82 8.88
CA HIS A 212 0.26 19.96 8.42
C HIS A 212 0.43 19.76 6.89
N PRO A 213 -0.36 20.44 6.05
CA PRO A 213 -0.44 20.17 4.61
C PRO A 213 0.87 20.49 3.85
N PHE A 214 1.68 21.41 4.38
CA PHE A 214 2.93 21.87 3.75
C PHE A 214 4.16 21.39 4.52
N THR A 215 4.11 20.16 5.03
CA THR A 215 5.19 19.53 5.78
C THR A 215 5.48 18.13 5.23
N PRO A 216 6.63 17.53 5.56
CA PRO A 216 6.92 16.14 5.23
C PRO A 216 5.96 15.12 5.84
N VAL A 217 5.04 15.52 6.74
CA VAL A 217 3.99 14.65 7.30
C VAL A 217 2.89 14.34 6.28
N ALA A 218 2.57 15.30 5.40
CA ALA A 218 1.49 15.20 4.43
C ALA A 218 1.58 13.98 3.48
N PRO A 219 2.73 13.65 2.84
CA PRO A 219 2.81 12.49 1.95
C PRO A 219 2.61 11.19 2.70
N PHE A 220 3.10 11.08 3.94
CA PHE A 220 2.91 9.86 4.74
C PHE A 220 1.46 9.67 5.17
N ALA A 221 0.79 10.74 5.62
CA ALA A 221 -0.63 10.68 5.95
C ALA A 221 -1.48 10.34 4.70
N TYR A 222 -1.12 10.90 3.55
CA TYR A 222 -1.79 10.63 2.28
C TYR A 222 -1.61 9.18 1.83
N LEU A 223 -0.37 8.67 1.84
CA LEU A 223 -0.05 7.29 1.46
C LEU A 223 -0.64 6.28 2.44
N ALA A 224 -0.75 6.65 3.73
CA ALA A 224 -1.45 5.86 4.72
C ALA A 224 -2.95 5.73 4.38
N ILE A 225 -3.62 6.82 3.99
CA ILE A 225 -5.01 6.79 3.53
C ILE A 225 -5.15 5.93 2.26
N GLN A 226 -4.26 6.09 1.29
CA GLN A 226 -4.27 5.27 0.07
C GLN A 226 -4.06 3.79 0.37
N ALA A 227 -3.19 3.43 1.32
CA ALA A 227 -3.00 2.04 1.70
C ALA A 227 -4.29 1.43 2.26
N LEU A 228 -5.06 2.19 3.06
CA LEU A 228 -6.37 1.74 3.56
C LEU A 228 -7.39 1.58 2.42
N ASP A 229 -7.43 2.52 1.48
CA ASP A 229 -8.28 2.41 0.28
C ASP A 229 -7.94 1.17 -0.52
N LEU A 230 -6.65 0.87 -0.69
CA LEU A 230 -6.20 -0.31 -1.41
C LEU A 230 -6.57 -1.60 -0.67
N THR A 231 -6.45 -1.65 0.65
CA THR A 231 -6.91 -2.81 1.43
C THR A 231 -8.42 -3.02 1.26
N GLY A 232 -9.20 -1.92 1.22
CA GLY A 232 -10.63 -1.95 0.92
C GLY A 232 -10.95 -2.47 -0.48
N LEU A 233 -10.32 -1.89 -1.51
CA LEU A 233 -10.49 -2.29 -2.91
C LEU A 233 -10.08 -3.74 -3.12
N ARG A 234 -8.97 -4.15 -2.52
CA ARG A 234 -8.47 -5.52 -2.54
C ARG A 234 -9.53 -6.48 -1.99
N ARG A 235 -10.10 -6.18 -0.83
CA ARG A 235 -11.16 -7.01 -0.23
C ARG A 235 -12.37 -7.11 -1.16
N LEU A 236 -12.89 -5.99 -1.65
CA LEU A 236 -14.02 -6.00 -2.58
C LEU A 236 -13.73 -6.83 -3.83
N LEU A 237 -12.59 -6.61 -4.49
CA LEU A 237 -12.26 -7.29 -5.75
C LEU A 237 -11.98 -8.78 -5.54
N ILE A 238 -11.09 -9.12 -4.60
CA ILE A 238 -10.68 -10.51 -4.38
C ILE A 238 -11.86 -11.36 -3.92
N ASP A 239 -12.69 -10.86 -3.00
CA ASP A 239 -13.85 -11.62 -2.54
C ASP A 239 -14.72 -12.03 -3.74
N ARG A 240 -15.02 -11.12 -4.68
CA ARG A 240 -15.89 -11.42 -5.83
C ARG A 240 -15.19 -12.23 -6.92
N LEU A 241 -13.92 -11.98 -7.20
CA LEU A 241 -13.17 -12.75 -8.19
C LEU A 241 -13.02 -14.21 -7.73
N LEU A 242 -12.80 -14.47 -6.44
CA LEU A 242 -12.76 -15.83 -5.90
C LEU A 242 -14.11 -16.55 -6.01
N PHE A 243 -15.23 -15.85 -5.80
CA PHE A 243 -16.57 -16.46 -5.97
C PHE A 243 -16.84 -16.87 -7.42
N VAL A 244 -16.49 -16.03 -8.40
CA VAL A 244 -16.68 -16.36 -9.84
C VAL A 244 -15.88 -17.61 -10.24
N HIS A 245 -14.67 -17.78 -9.70
CA HIS A 245 -13.83 -18.94 -10.00
C HIS A 245 -14.21 -20.18 -9.16
N GLY A 246 -14.89 -19.98 -8.02
CA GLY A 246 -15.36 -21.07 -7.14
C GLY A 246 -16.68 -21.72 -7.61
N GLU A 247 -17.53 -21.01 -8.35
CA GLU A 247 -18.74 -21.57 -8.96
C GLU A 247 -18.46 -22.36 -10.26
N ALA A 248 -17.24 -22.26 -10.81
CA ALA A 248 -16.82 -22.95 -12.03
C ALA A 248 -16.08 -24.29 -11.80
N ALA A 249 -16.02 -24.78 -10.56
CA ALA A 249 -15.40 -26.05 -10.15
C ALA A 249 -16.43 -27.06 -9.64
#